data_AF-A0A378IMJ5-F1
#
_entry.id   AF-A0A378IMJ5-F1
#
_cell.length_a   1.000
_cell.length_b   1.000
_cell.length_c   1.000
_cell.angle_alpha   90.00
_cell.angle_beta   90.00
_cell.angle_gamma   90.00
#
_symmetry.space_group_name_H-M   'P 1'
#
loop_
_entity.id
_entity.type
_entity.pdbx_description
1 polymer ?
#
loop_
_entity_poly.entity_id
_entity_poly.type
_entity_poly.pdbx_seq_one_letter_code
_entity_poly.pdbx_strand_id
1 'polypeptide(L)'
;MLKKDAQFIRNELELNRLYALKERSNAENYQIISFCVMNIRALEEYPLINCDDDMQLELLTLRGDYYLSLFKALSEIKNPTEKDISDRLRYREIAYEYHPEDVKKIEQEFQLQEAKLNLDEDFSLALYLNELEKKGVLKEELEQKETPLEEQEQNESLIEKPEHNEKHSPQELKQNESLLEKPEQSKKHLQELEQNEDLEELEHNEEFVLIESSQEKAVPSKKVSPLIQEDVKKKYHNSLFDWAKNTPPEVLERYINKIIDKKYTPLVSTLSFRQRTEPVKEYLRRSKNESGDNRLAYILSSGSQEDGALNQLLVKDLTPLMLRKHFIPDINLAIQDKSFAQNIVDITRDVVLFAKKDKQFTHPFSNVGISLVYRAIYDWVDSLTEKSFQSLVKSALKQYEGKTWGSYWGSSRRIVIEDYLKENCNSKALAMIFMNNIEMSTLSECLFTKIVETIKKEIISGEYPKMKQDLKYKLVADFNLKEHKDFYLANLRMHHETIAAAAKNSPSVTLNNVG
;
A
#
# COMPACT_ATOMS: atom_id res chain seq x y z
N MET A 1 22.87 -13.40 27.23
CA MET A 1 22.86 -14.15 28.51
C MET A 1 21.44 -14.44 28.99
N LEU A 2 20.52 -13.46 28.94
CA LEU A 2 19.07 -13.61 29.22
C LEU A 2 18.38 -14.81 28.54
N LYS A 3 18.78 -15.18 27.31
CA LYS A 3 18.33 -16.40 26.61
C LYS A 3 18.76 -17.73 27.27
N LYS A 4 19.31 -17.70 28.49
CA LYS A 4 19.56 -18.85 29.38
C LYS A 4 18.79 -18.75 30.71
N ASP A 5 18.11 -17.63 30.97
CA ASP A 5 17.22 -17.48 32.12
C ASP A 5 15.94 -18.29 31.86
N ALA A 6 15.71 -19.30 32.70
CA ALA A 6 14.58 -20.21 32.53
C ALA A 6 13.22 -19.52 32.72
N GLN A 7 13.15 -18.46 33.53
CA GLN A 7 11.91 -17.70 33.73
C GLN A 7 11.63 -16.79 32.53
N PHE A 8 12.65 -16.12 31.99
CA PHE A 8 12.53 -15.30 30.78
C PHE A 8 12.05 -16.14 29.58
N ILE A 9 12.70 -17.29 29.32
CA ILE A 9 12.32 -18.22 28.25
C ILE A 9 10.89 -18.74 28.44
N ARG A 10 10.49 -19.05 29.68
CA ARG A 10 9.14 -19.52 29.99
C ARG A 10 8.09 -18.44 29.72
N ASN A 11 8.37 -17.19 30.10
CA ASN A 11 7.49 -16.05 29.83
C ASN A 11 7.34 -15.84 28.31
N GLU A 12 8.42 -15.95 27.54
CA GLU A 12 8.39 -15.86 26.07
C GLU A 12 7.53 -16.94 25.43
N LEU A 13 7.69 -18.20 25.83
CA LEU A 13 6.87 -19.30 25.31
C LEU A 13 5.37 -19.09 25.61
N GLU A 14 5.05 -18.57 26.79
CA GLU A 14 3.67 -18.31 27.21
C GLU A 14 3.07 -17.07 26.51
N LEU A 15 3.86 -16.01 26.29
CA LEU A 15 3.46 -14.87 25.45
C LEU A 15 3.15 -15.33 24.02
N ASN A 16 4.01 -16.16 23.41
CA ASN A 16 3.75 -16.75 22.10
C ASN A 16 2.47 -17.60 22.07
N ARG A 17 2.19 -18.38 23.13
CA ARG A 17 0.94 -19.13 23.28
C ARG A 17 -0.28 -18.21 23.33
N LEU A 18 -0.20 -17.12 24.10
CA LEU A 18 -1.29 -16.15 24.30
C LEU A 18 -1.54 -15.29 23.05
N TYR A 19 -0.50 -14.96 22.27
CA TYR A 19 -0.64 -14.26 20.99
C TYR A 19 -1.17 -15.14 19.85
N ALA A 20 -1.06 -16.46 19.94
CA ALA A 20 -1.64 -17.40 18.98
C ALA A 20 -3.18 -17.56 19.15
N LEU A 21 -3.77 -17.00 20.20
CA LEU A 21 -5.22 -17.01 20.42
C LEU A 21 -5.91 -16.02 19.47
N LYS A 22 -6.86 -16.52 18.68
CA LYS A 22 -7.61 -15.71 17.70
C LYS A 22 -8.50 -14.64 18.38
N GLU A 23 -9.03 -14.97 19.55
CA GLU A 23 -9.84 -14.09 20.39
C GLU A 23 -9.31 -14.20 21.82
N ARG A 24 -9.20 -13.07 22.52
CA ARG A 24 -8.66 -12.99 23.88
C ARG A 24 -9.69 -12.45 24.85
N SER A 25 -9.78 -13.10 26.01
CA SER A 25 -10.47 -12.58 27.18
C SER A 25 -9.60 -11.56 27.93
N ASN A 26 -10.22 -10.76 28.79
CA ASN A 26 -9.47 -9.87 29.69
C ASN A 26 -8.45 -10.65 30.55
N ALA A 27 -8.76 -11.88 30.96
CA ALA A 27 -7.85 -12.70 31.76
C ALA A 27 -6.55 -13.05 31.02
N GLU A 28 -6.64 -13.31 29.71
CA GLU A 28 -5.45 -13.55 28.86
C GLU A 28 -4.67 -12.25 28.61
N ASN A 29 -5.35 -11.12 28.43
CA ASN A 29 -4.68 -9.81 28.34
C ASN A 29 -3.94 -9.46 29.63
N TYR A 30 -4.51 -9.72 30.82
CA TYR A 30 -3.81 -9.56 32.10
C TYR A 30 -2.62 -10.50 32.27
N GLN A 31 -2.68 -11.74 31.73
CA GLN A 31 -1.51 -12.64 31.71
C GLN A 31 -0.38 -12.08 30.85
N ILE A 32 -0.69 -11.58 29.65
CA ILE A 32 0.28 -10.89 28.77
C ILE A 32 0.91 -9.71 29.50
N ILE A 33 0.11 -8.85 30.12
CA ILE A 33 0.58 -7.71 30.91
C ILE A 33 1.56 -8.16 32.02
N SER A 34 1.21 -9.22 32.75
CA SER A 34 2.06 -9.79 33.79
C SER A 34 3.41 -10.27 33.24
N PHE A 35 3.41 -11.03 32.14
CA PHE A 35 4.65 -11.55 31.55
C PHE A 35 5.53 -10.45 30.93
N CYS A 36 4.94 -9.46 30.25
CA CYS A 36 5.69 -8.31 29.73
C CYS A 36 6.31 -7.48 30.88
N VAL A 37 5.57 -7.21 31.96
CA VAL A 37 6.12 -6.51 33.14
C VAL A 37 7.27 -7.30 33.80
N MET A 38 7.15 -8.63 33.89
CA MET A 38 8.24 -9.48 34.41
C MET A 38 9.49 -9.42 33.51
N ASN A 39 9.32 -9.52 32.18
CA ASN A 39 10.44 -9.49 31.25
C ASN A 39 11.11 -8.10 31.17
N ILE A 40 10.33 -7.01 31.22
CA ILE A 40 10.88 -5.64 31.30
C ILE A 40 11.75 -5.46 32.55
N ARG A 41 11.31 -5.93 33.73
CA ARG A 41 12.14 -5.87 34.95
C ARG A 41 13.44 -6.66 34.80
N ALA A 42 13.39 -7.86 34.22
CA ALA A 42 14.58 -8.67 33.97
C ALA A 42 15.55 -7.99 32.98
N LEU A 43 15.05 -7.19 32.03
CA LEU A 43 15.88 -6.35 31.14
C LEU A 43 16.43 -5.11 31.86
N GLU A 44 15.67 -4.49 32.77
CA GLU A 44 16.08 -3.31 33.55
C GLU A 44 17.15 -3.65 34.60
N GLU A 45 17.12 -4.85 35.19
CA GLU A 45 18.16 -5.37 36.09
C GLU A 45 19.45 -5.76 35.35
N TYR A 46 19.42 -5.85 34.01
CA TYR A 46 20.56 -6.28 33.22
C TYR A 46 21.52 -5.10 32.89
N PRO A 47 22.80 -5.17 33.28
CA PRO A 47 23.71 -4.03 33.17
C PRO A 47 24.20 -3.82 31.73
N LEU A 48 23.47 -2.99 30.97
CA LEU A 48 23.77 -2.64 29.56
C LEU A 48 25.21 -2.16 29.33
N ILE A 49 25.82 -1.50 30.31
CA ILE A 49 27.21 -1.00 30.25
C ILE A 49 28.27 -2.09 30.03
N ASN A 50 27.93 -3.36 30.27
CA ASN A 50 28.80 -4.51 30.07
C ASN A 50 28.54 -5.24 28.74
N CYS A 51 27.78 -4.64 27.83
CA CYS A 51 27.46 -5.19 26.52
C CYS A 51 28.08 -4.36 25.40
N ASP A 52 28.45 -5.03 24.30
CA ASP A 52 28.72 -4.37 23.02
C ASP A 52 27.47 -3.63 22.50
N ASP A 53 27.68 -2.68 21.60
CA ASP A 53 26.63 -1.79 21.08
C ASP A 53 25.50 -2.56 20.37
N ASP A 54 25.83 -3.65 19.68
CA ASP A 54 24.85 -4.52 19.00
C ASP A 54 23.92 -5.22 20.02
N MET A 55 24.49 -5.78 21.10
CA MET A 55 23.73 -6.39 22.20
C MET A 55 22.93 -5.35 22.99
N GLN A 56 23.46 -4.14 23.21
CA GLN A 56 22.69 -3.05 23.82
C GLN A 56 21.48 -2.68 22.94
N LEU A 57 21.66 -2.60 21.62
CA LEU A 57 20.58 -2.33 20.68
C LEU A 57 19.53 -3.47 20.65
N GLU A 58 19.95 -4.74 20.64
CA GLU A 58 19.03 -5.89 20.72
C GLU A 58 18.15 -5.82 21.99
N LEU A 59 18.77 -5.51 23.15
CA LEU A 59 18.06 -5.42 24.43
C LEU A 59 17.12 -4.21 24.50
N LEU A 60 17.50 -3.07 23.92
CA LEU A 60 16.63 -1.89 23.82
C LEU A 60 15.44 -2.12 22.88
N THR A 61 15.65 -2.74 21.71
CA THR A 61 14.56 -3.13 20.80
C THR A 61 13.58 -4.08 21.50
N LEU A 62 14.08 -5.13 22.13
CA LEU A 62 13.26 -6.12 22.85
C LEU A 62 12.47 -5.49 24.02
N ARG A 63 13.04 -4.50 24.71
CA ARG A 63 12.32 -3.71 25.73
C ARG A 63 11.19 -2.89 25.12
N GLY A 64 11.42 -2.26 23.97
CA GLY A 64 10.41 -1.56 23.20
C GLY A 64 9.25 -2.46 22.78
N ASP A 65 9.54 -3.68 22.30
CA ASP A 65 8.53 -4.67 21.91
C ASP A 65 7.60 -5.06 23.07
N TYR A 66 8.12 -5.14 24.31
CA TYR A 66 7.31 -5.38 25.50
C TYR A 66 6.46 -4.18 25.91
N TYR A 67 6.93 -2.94 25.74
CA TYR A 67 6.09 -1.77 26.00
C TYR A 67 4.96 -1.64 24.97
N LEU A 68 5.24 -1.90 23.69
CA LEU A 68 4.21 -1.97 22.64
C LEU A 68 3.20 -3.09 22.93
N SER A 69 3.68 -4.26 23.37
CA SER A 69 2.85 -5.38 23.83
C SER A 69 1.93 -5.00 24.99
N LEU A 70 2.44 -4.27 25.99
CA LEU A 70 1.65 -3.77 27.12
C LEU A 70 0.56 -2.80 26.67
N PHE A 71 0.93 -1.80 25.86
CA PHE A 71 -0.02 -0.83 25.33
C PHE A 71 -1.14 -1.52 24.53
N LYS A 72 -0.80 -2.49 23.69
CA LYS A 72 -1.77 -3.27 22.92
C LYS A 72 -2.69 -4.09 23.83
N ALA A 73 -2.14 -4.86 24.76
CA ALA A 73 -2.92 -5.72 25.65
C ALA A 73 -3.88 -4.91 26.54
N LEU A 74 -3.44 -3.76 27.05
CA LEU A 74 -4.28 -2.83 27.82
C LEU A 74 -5.38 -2.19 26.97
N SER A 75 -5.10 -1.91 25.70
CA SER A 75 -6.10 -1.35 24.76
C SER A 75 -7.18 -2.35 24.36
N GLU A 76 -6.91 -3.65 24.47
CA GLU A 76 -7.87 -4.73 24.20
C GLU A 76 -8.69 -5.18 25.43
N ILE A 77 -8.48 -4.59 26.61
CA ILE A 77 -9.30 -4.90 27.81
C ILE A 77 -10.70 -4.30 27.63
N LYS A 78 -11.72 -5.16 27.67
CA LYS A 78 -13.13 -4.74 27.69
C LYS A 78 -13.48 -4.23 29.10
N ASN A 79 -14.07 -3.04 29.19
CA ASN A 79 -14.38 -2.36 30.46
C ASN A 79 -13.13 -2.18 31.36
N PRO A 80 -12.12 -1.40 30.91
CA PRO A 80 -10.90 -1.18 31.67
C PRO A 80 -11.17 -0.43 32.98
N THR A 81 -10.42 -0.73 34.03
CA THR A 81 -10.43 0.05 35.27
C THR A 81 -9.69 1.37 35.08
N GLU A 82 -9.90 2.33 35.99
CA GLU A 82 -9.13 3.60 36.01
C GLU A 82 -7.61 3.36 36.03
N LYS A 83 -7.17 2.32 36.72
CA LYS A 83 -5.76 1.91 36.73
C LYS A 83 -5.31 1.43 35.35
N ASP A 84 -6.09 0.60 34.67
CA ASP A 84 -5.74 0.10 33.33
C ASP A 84 -5.67 1.25 32.32
N ILE A 85 -6.55 2.26 32.44
CA ILE A 85 -6.51 3.48 31.63
C ILE A 85 -5.22 4.27 31.90
N SER A 86 -4.84 4.44 33.18
CA SER A 86 -3.61 5.12 33.58
C SER A 86 -2.36 4.38 33.08
N ASP A 87 -2.30 3.07 33.27
CA ASP A 87 -1.19 2.24 32.80
C ASP A 87 -1.15 2.21 31.26
N ARG A 88 -2.30 2.22 30.57
CA ARG A 88 -2.39 2.31 29.10
C ARG A 88 -1.79 3.60 28.57
N LEU A 89 -2.11 4.74 29.18
CA LEU A 89 -1.53 6.04 28.81
C LEU A 89 -0.01 6.08 29.05
N ARG A 90 0.44 5.58 30.21
CA ARG A 90 1.86 5.47 30.54
C ARG A 90 2.63 4.60 29.54
N TYR A 91 2.13 3.40 29.25
CA TYR A 91 2.82 2.49 28.33
C TYR A 91 2.68 2.90 26.86
N ARG A 92 1.64 3.66 26.48
CA ARG A 92 1.53 4.34 25.19
C ARG A 92 2.69 5.31 24.97
N GLU A 93 2.94 6.21 25.94
CA GLU A 93 4.02 7.20 25.85
C GLU A 93 5.38 6.52 25.70
N ILE A 94 5.68 5.55 26.57
CA ILE A 94 6.94 4.80 26.50
C ILE A 94 7.05 4.00 25.19
N ALA A 95 5.99 3.29 24.79
CA ALA A 95 5.99 2.54 23.53
C ALA A 95 6.19 3.45 22.31
N TYR A 96 5.74 4.69 22.34
CA TYR A 96 5.92 5.66 21.26
C TYR A 96 7.38 6.10 21.09
N GLU A 97 8.19 6.08 22.15
CA GLU A 97 9.63 6.35 22.06
C GLU A 97 10.39 5.28 21.25
N TYR A 98 9.91 4.03 21.30
CA TYR A 98 10.52 2.90 20.58
C TYR A 98 9.86 2.61 19.22
N HIS A 99 8.53 2.69 19.17
CA HIS A 99 7.67 2.17 18.08
C HIS A 99 6.54 3.14 17.71
N PRO A 100 6.85 4.39 17.28
CA PRO A 100 5.84 5.45 17.11
C PRO A 100 4.76 5.12 16.06
N GLU A 101 5.12 4.42 14.98
CA GLU A 101 4.16 4.09 13.92
C GLU A 101 3.21 2.94 14.31
N ASP A 102 3.68 1.94 15.05
CA ASP A 102 2.82 0.85 15.54
C ASP A 102 1.88 1.34 16.66
N VAL A 103 2.32 2.28 17.50
CA VAL A 103 1.42 2.97 18.46
C VAL A 103 0.30 3.70 17.72
N LYS A 104 0.62 4.55 16.72
CA LYS A 104 -0.40 5.24 15.90
C LYS A 104 -1.37 4.27 15.24
N LYS A 105 -0.87 3.13 14.75
CA LYS A 105 -1.70 2.10 14.12
C LYS A 105 -2.68 1.47 15.12
N ILE A 106 -2.21 1.12 16.32
CA ILE A 106 -3.08 0.61 17.40
C ILE A 106 -4.14 1.67 17.78
N GLU A 107 -3.76 2.94 17.87
CA GLU A 107 -4.71 4.03 18.13
C GLU A 107 -5.78 4.16 17.04
N GLN A 108 -5.39 4.07 15.76
CA GLN A 108 -6.33 4.09 14.63
C GLN A 108 -7.26 2.87 14.63
N GLU A 109 -6.74 1.67 14.92
CA GLU A 109 -7.54 0.45 15.07
C GLU A 109 -8.54 0.59 16.23
N PHE A 110 -8.14 1.18 17.35
CA PHE A 110 -8.98 1.42 18.52
C PHE A 110 -10.06 2.48 18.25
N GLN A 111 -9.71 3.63 17.65
CA GLN A 111 -10.68 4.65 17.22
C GLN A 111 -11.71 4.09 16.23
N LEU A 112 -11.28 3.21 15.31
CA LEU A 112 -12.19 2.54 14.38
C LEU A 112 -13.12 1.55 15.10
N GLN A 113 -12.71 0.94 16.21
CA GLN A 113 -13.56 0.09 17.05
C GLN A 113 -14.58 0.92 17.85
N GLU A 114 -14.14 2.02 18.50
CA GLU A 114 -15.06 2.93 19.20
C GLU A 114 -16.10 3.55 18.25
N ALA A 115 -15.67 4.01 17.07
CA ALA A 115 -16.59 4.54 16.06
C ALA A 115 -17.61 3.50 15.58
N LYS A 116 -17.24 2.21 15.48
CA LYS A 116 -18.17 1.12 15.16
C LYS A 116 -19.17 0.84 16.29
N LEU A 117 -18.71 0.83 17.54
CA LEU A 117 -19.59 0.62 18.70
C LEU A 117 -20.63 1.75 18.80
N ASN A 118 -20.21 3.00 18.63
CA ASN A 118 -21.12 4.14 18.61
C ASN A 118 -22.12 4.06 17.44
N LEU A 119 -21.67 3.64 16.24
CA LEU A 119 -22.55 3.40 15.10
C LEU A 119 -23.56 2.27 15.34
N ASP A 120 -23.17 1.19 16.03
CA ASP A 120 -24.09 0.10 16.39
C ASP A 120 -25.09 0.52 17.48
N GLU A 121 -24.71 1.42 18.40
CA GLU A 121 -25.64 2.02 19.37
C GLU A 121 -26.63 2.97 18.69
N ASP A 122 -26.16 3.88 17.83
CA ASP A 122 -27.01 4.78 17.03
C ASP A 122 -27.94 4.01 16.08
N PHE A 123 -27.45 2.92 15.48
CA PHE A 123 -28.25 2.05 14.61
C PHE A 123 -29.26 1.22 15.39
N SER A 124 -28.91 0.73 16.59
CA SER A 124 -29.84 0.06 17.50
C SER A 124 -30.93 1.01 17.99
N LEU A 125 -30.58 2.27 18.29
CA LEU A 125 -31.52 3.33 18.62
C LEU A 125 -32.43 3.66 17.44
N ALA A 126 -31.89 3.77 16.22
CA ALA A 126 -32.68 4.00 15.01
C ALA A 126 -33.65 2.84 14.70
N LEU A 127 -33.23 1.59 14.89
CA LEU A 127 -34.11 0.41 14.78
C LEU A 127 -35.20 0.41 15.85
N TYR A 128 -34.87 0.78 17.10
CA TYR A 128 -35.84 0.90 18.18
C TYR A 128 -36.87 2.01 17.92
N LEU A 129 -36.44 3.18 17.45
CA LEU A 129 -37.32 4.28 17.06
C LEU A 129 -38.24 3.88 15.89
N ASN A 130 -37.72 3.16 14.89
CA ASN A 130 -38.49 2.62 13.77
C ASN A 130 -39.51 1.55 14.23
N GLU A 131 -39.17 0.74 15.24
CA GLU A 131 -40.15 -0.15 15.90
C GLU A 131 -41.23 0.62 16.66
N LEU A 132 -40.90 1.70 17.37
CA LEU A 132 -41.87 2.53 18.08
C LEU A 132 -42.84 3.24 17.11
N GLU A 133 -42.31 3.72 15.98
CA GLU A 133 -43.09 4.29 14.87
C GLU A 133 -44.05 3.24 14.28
N LYS A 134 -43.55 2.03 13.97
CA LYS A 134 -44.38 0.90 13.50
C LYS A 134 -45.42 0.44 14.52
N LYS A 135 -45.14 0.57 15.81
CA LYS A 135 -46.08 0.27 16.90
C LYS A 135 -47.10 1.39 17.14
N GLY A 136 -47.01 2.51 16.41
CA GLY A 136 -47.97 3.61 16.44
C GLY A 136 -47.94 4.46 17.72
N VAL A 137 -46.90 4.31 18.55
CA VAL A 137 -46.85 4.88 19.92
C VAL A 137 -46.52 6.39 19.91
N LEU A 138 -45.85 6.88 18.86
CA LEU A 138 -45.28 8.24 18.82
C LEU A 138 -46.24 9.38 18.45
N LYS A 139 -47.53 9.10 18.21
CA LYS A 139 -48.44 10.10 17.60
C LYS A 139 -49.23 10.99 18.57
N GLU A 140 -49.21 10.73 19.89
CA GLU A 140 -49.98 11.54 20.85
C GLU A 140 -49.13 12.50 21.72
N GLU A 141 -47.81 12.33 21.83
CA GLU A 141 -46.97 13.15 22.73
C GLU A 141 -46.24 14.33 22.05
N LEU A 142 -46.14 14.37 20.71
CA LEU A 142 -45.37 15.39 19.98
C LEU A 142 -46.21 16.53 19.35
N GLU A 143 -47.54 16.38 19.19
CA GLU A 143 -48.38 17.40 18.54
C GLU A 143 -48.73 18.63 19.42
N GLN A 144 -48.22 18.74 20.65
CA GLN A 144 -48.60 19.83 21.57
C GLN A 144 -47.70 21.09 21.57
N LYS A 145 -46.65 21.19 20.75
CA LYS A 145 -45.72 22.35 20.79
C LYS A 145 -45.12 22.83 19.46
N GLU A 146 -45.94 23.14 18.46
CA GLU A 146 -45.53 24.11 17.42
C GLU A 146 -46.60 25.17 17.16
N THR A 147 -46.31 26.42 17.56
CA THR A 147 -47.04 27.64 17.14
C THR A 147 -46.45 28.17 15.84
N PRO A 148 -47.27 28.59 14.86
CA PRO A 148 -46.78 29.07 13.57
C PRO A 148 -46.23 30.50 13.66
N LEU A 149 -45.29 30.82 12.78
CA LEU A 149 -44.81 32.19 12.53
C LEU A 149 -44.74 32.44 11.01
N GLU A 150 -45.03 33.67 10.62
CA GLU A 150 -45.50 34.03 9.29
C GLU A 150 -44.40 34.23 8.24
N GLU A 151 -44.88 34.18 6.99
CA GLU A 151 -44.38 34.71 5.72
C GLU A 151 -43.23 35.76 5.76
N GLN A 152 -42.31 35.64 4.80
CA GLN A 152 -42.03 36.78 3.91
C GLN A 152 -41.43 36.35 2.55
N GLU A 153 -41.97 36.93 1.48
CA GLU A 153 -41.49 36.84 0.10
C GLU A 153 -40.31 37.80 -0.17
N GLN A 154 -39.47 37.53 -1.18
CA GLN A 154 -39.32 38.35 -2.42
C GLN A 154 -38.02 38.04 -3.22
N ASN A 155 -38.13 38.16 -4.56
CA ASN A 155 -37.16 38.65 -5.58
C ASN A 155 -35.63 38.52 -5.33
N GLU A 156 -34.69 38.28 -6.25
CA GLU A 156 -34.57 38.31 -7.73
C GLU A 156 -33.17 37.68 -8.08
N SER A 157 -32.59 37.59 -9.29
CA SER A 157 -32.89 38.07 -10.66
C SER A 157 -32.35 37.09 -11.74
N LEU A 158 -32.43 37.49 -13.01
CA LEU A 158 -31.68 36.94 -14.16
C LEU A 158 -30.16 37.20 -14.10
N ILE A 159 -29.34 36.28 -14.65
CA ILE A 159 -28.11 36.56 -15.43
C ILE A 159 -27.99 35.57 -16.61
N GLU A 160 -27.45 36.06 -17.73
CA GLU A 160 -27.47 35.44 -19.07
C GLU A 160 -26.40 34.36 -19.33
N LYS A 161 -26.65 33.54 -20.37
CA LYS A 161 -25.63 32.73 -21.07
C LYS A 161 -25.07 33.49 -22.28
N PRO A 162 -23.82 33.22 -22.68
CA PRO A 162 -23.42 33.31 -24.07
C PRO A 162 -23.17 31.92 -24.68
N GLU A 163 -23.70 31.71 -25.89
CA GLU A 163 -23.41 30.54 -26.73
C GLU A 163 -22.17 30.80 -27.60
N HIS A 164 -21.40 29.75 -27.91
CA HIS A 164 -20.47 29.77 -29.06
C HIS A 164 -20.41 28.42 -29.77
N ASN A 165 -21.21 28.32 -30.83
CA ASN A 165 -20.96 27.49 -32.01
C ASN A 165 -19.87 28.18 -32.88
N GLU A 166 -19.12 27.57 -33.81
CA GLU A 166 -19.13 26.22 -34.40
C GLU A 166 -17.85 25.95 -35.25
N LYS A 167 -17.70 24.70 -35.75
CA LYS A 167 -17.06 24.29 -37.05
C LYS A 167 -15.52 24.25 -37.24
N HIS A 168 -15.01 23.01 -37.34
CA HIS A 168 -14.50 22.33 -38.57
C HIS A 168 -13.55 23.05 -39.56
N SER A 169 -12.56 22.40 -40.23
CA SER A 169 -11.96 21.04 -40.17
C SER A 169 -10.59 21.03 -40.96
N PRO A 170 -10.06 19.99 -41.69
CA PRO A 170 -8.65 19.58 -41.49
C PRO A 170 -7.75 19.56 -42.75
N GLN A 171 -6.43 19.47 -42.56
CA GLN A 171 -5.38 18.97 -43.51
C GLN A 171 -3.99 19.14 -42.83
N GLU A 172 -2.91 18.40 -43.11
CA GLU A 172 -2.68 17.18 -43.90
C GLU A 172 -1.39 16.51 -43.33
N LEU A 173 -1.30 15.18 -43.27
CA LEU A 173 -0.08 14.48 -42.83
C LEU A 173 0.33 13.46 -43.89
N LYS A 174 1.50 13.64 -44.50
CA LYS A 174 2.10 12.70 -45.46
C LYS A 174 3.44 12.17 -44.92
N GLN A 175 3.45 10.85 -44.74
CA GLN A 175 4.50 9.89 -45.08
C GLN A 175 5.95 10.40 -45.16
N ASN A 176 6.84 9.70 -44.44
CA ASN A 176 7.89 8.94 -45.11
C ASN A 176 8.31 7.72 -44.28
N GLU A 177 8.56 6.60 -44.96
CA GLU A 177 9.01 5.32 -44.41
C GLU A 177 10.48 5.06 -44.72
N SER A 178 11.04 4.09 -43.99
CA SER A 178 12.25 3.32 -44.29
C SER A 178 13.61 4.02 -44.17
N LEU A 179 14.40 3.52 -43.22
CA LEU A 179 15.71 2.97 -43.52
C LEU A 179 16.08 1.91 -42.46
N LEU A 180 16.40 0.71 -42.94
CA LEU A 180 16.82 -0.44 -42.14
C LEU A 180 18.35 -0.45 -42.06
N GLU A 181 18.92 -0.28 -40.87
CA GLU A 181 20.33 -0.56 -40.61
C GLU A 181 20.52 -1.62 -39.51
N LYS A 182 21.57 -2.43 -39.66
CA LYS A 182 21.78 -3.69 -38.93
C LYS A 182 22.56 -3.47 -37.62
N PRO A 183 22.13 -4.05 -36.48
CA PRO A 183 22.87 -3.98 -35.23
C PRO A 183 23.83 -5.19 -35.06
N GLU A 184 24.93 -5.25 -35.82
CA GLU A 184 25.99 -6.27 -35.61
C GLU A 184 27.33 -5.71 -35.10
N GLN A 185 27.49 -4.39 -34.98
CA GLN A 185 28.72 -3.78 -34.42
C GLN A 185 28.59 -3.33 -32.95
N SER A 186 27.37 -3.20 -32.42
CA SER A 186 27.14 -2.76 -31.02
C SER A 186 27.58 -3.79 -29.96
N LYS A 187 27.67 -5.08 -30.30
CA LYS A 187 28.02 -6.15 -29.34
C LYS A 187 29.50 -6.25 -28.98
N LYS A 188 30.43 -5.78 -29.83
CA LYS A 188 31.87 -5.85 -29.52
C LYS A 188 32.34 -4.75 -28.58
N HIS A 189 31.72 -3.57 -28.62
CA HIS A 189 32.17 -2.43 -27.80
C HIS A 189 31.68 -2.49 -26.34
N LEU A 190 30.56 -3.17 -26.05
CA LEU A 190 30.17 -3.45 -24.66
C LEU A 190 31.10 -4.45 -23.97
N GLN A 191 31.68 -5.41 -24.71
CA GLN A 191 32.47 -6.49 -24.11
C GLN A 191 33.88 -6.04 -23.65
N GLU A 192 34.40 -4.93 -24.19
CA GLU A 192 35.66 -4.29 -23.72
C GLU A 192 35.44 -3.36 -22.51
N LEU A 193 34.20 -2.91 -22.26
CA LEU A 193 33.82 -2.18 -21.05
C LEU A 193 33.55 -3.12 -19.85
N GLU A 194 33.29 -4.41 -20.09
CA GLU A 194 33.06 -5.40 -19.03
C GLU A 194 34.35 -5.99 -18.41
N GLN A 195 35.53 -5.70 -18.97
CA GLN A 195 36.81 -6.31 -18.55
C GLN A 195 37.83 -5.35 -17.92
N ASN A 196 37.51 -4.05 -17.77
CA ASN A 196 38.44 -3.04 -17.25
C ASN A 196 37.92 -2.22 -16.04
N GLU A 197 36.74 -2.55 -15.48
CA GLU A 197 36.35 -2.06 -14.14
C GLU A 197 36.72 -3.10 -13.08
N ASP A 198 38.00 -3.15 -12.71
CA ASP A 198 38.49 -3.98 -11.61
C ASP A 198 37.91 -3.47 -10.28
N LEU A 199 36.96 -4.21 -9.74
CA LEU A 199 36.05 -3.74 -8.69
C LEU A 199 36.69 -3.53 -7.31
N GLU A 200 37.95 -3.93 -7.13
CA GLU A 200 38.73 -3.67 -5.93
C GLU A 200 39.27 -2.22 -5.87
N GLU A 201 39.58 -1.58 -7.01
CA GLU A 201 39.96 -0.15 -7.03
C GLU A 201 38.80 0.78 -6.64
N LEU A 202 37.55 0.32 -6.79
CA LEU A 202 36.37 1.07 -6.35
C LEU A 202 36.08 0.96 -4.84
N GLU A 203 36.61 -0.06 -4.14
CA GLU A 203 36.55 -0.11 -2.66
C GLU A 203 37.78 0.57 -2.01
N HIS A 204 38.87 0.80 -2.75
CA HIS A 204 40.00 1.63 -2.28
C HIS A 204 39.88 3.13 -2.56
N ASN A 205 39.08 3.56 -3.55
CA ASN A 205 38.83 4.98 -3.84
C ASN A 205 37.57 5.56 -3.14
N GLU A 206 37.11 4.97 -2.03
CA GLU A 206 36.09 5.59 -1.14
C GLU A 206 36.68 6.68 -0.21
N GLU A 207 37.95 7.06 -0.38
CA GLU A 207 38.50 8.28 0.23
C GLU A 207 37.98 9.51 -0.55
N PHE A 208 37.04 10.24 0.06
CA PHE A 208 36.44 11.44 -0.53
C PHE A 208 37.51 12.47 -0.88
N VAL A 209 37.70 12.75 -2.18
CA VAL A 209 38.46 13.91 -2.66
C VAL A 209 37.73 15.18 -2.24
N LEU A 210 38.14 15.73 -1.10
CA LEU A 210 37.72 17.04 -0.59
C LEU A 210 38.23 18.14 -1.52
N ILE A 211 37.36 18.58 -2.43
CA ILE A 211 37.57 19.84 -3.15
C ILE A 211 37.29 20.98 -2.16
N GLU A 212 38.34 21.49 -1.53
CA GLU A 212 38.28 22.69 -0.69
C GLU A 212 37.81 23.89 -1.54
N SER A 213 36.54 24.26 -1.38
CA SER A 213 36.01 25.52 -1.90
C SER A 213 36.14 26.60 -0.83
N SER A 214 36.70 27.74 -1.22
CA SER A 214 37.05 28.82 -0.30
C SER A 214 35.82 29.41 0.39
N GLN A 215 35.80 29.41 1.73
CA GLN A 215 34.67 29.91 2.51
C GLN A 215 34.60 31.44 2.52
N GLU A 216 33.65 32.00 1.77
CA GLU A 216 33.23 33.40 1.93
C GLU A 216 32.12 33.50 2.98
N LYS A 217 32.30 34.38 3.99
CA LYS A 217 31.41 34.46 5.17
C LYS A 217 30.09 35.17 4.83
N ALA A 218 29.05 34.40 4.52
CA ALA A 218 27.69 34.91 4.36
C ALA A 218 26.86 34.87 5.66
N VAL A 219 25.99 35.89 5.82
CA VAL A 219 25.09 36.09 6.98
C VAL A 219 24.03 34.96 7.05
N PRO A 220 23.64 34.47 8.25
CA PRO A 220 22.65 33.40 8.39
C PRO A 220 21.22 33.89 8.11
N SER A 221 20.85 33.97 6.84
CA SER A 221 19.43 33.90 6.45
C SER A 221 18.86 32.54 6.89
N LYS A 222 17.57 32.50 7.23
CA LYS A 222 16.84 31.25 7.55
C LYS A 222 17.02 30.26 6.38
N LYS A 223 17.97 29.32 6.49
CA LYS A 223 18.21 28.28 5.50
C LYS A 223 17.01 27.33 5.48
N VAL A 224 16.05 27.60 4.61
CA VAL A 224 15.15 26.57 4.11
C VAL A 224 16.04 25.51 3.48
N SER A 225 15.94 24.26 3.95
CA SER A 225 16.74 23.17 3.41
C SER A 225 16.49 23.05 1.90
N PRO A 226 17.52 23.06 1.04
CA PRO A 226 17.35 22.98 -0.41
C PRO A 226 16.52 21.77 -0.86
N LEU A 227 16.58 20.68 -0.07
CA LEU A 227 15.82 19.45 -0.22
C LEU A 227 14.28 19.62 -0.18
N ILE A 228 13.79 20.76 0.34
CA ILE A 228 12.35 21.06 0.45
C ILE A 228 11.82 21.74 -0.82
N GLN A 229 12.68 22.29 -1.68
CA GLN A 229 12.26 23.03 -2.88
C GLN A 229 11.74 22.08 -3.96
N GLU A 230 10.50 22.30 -4.42
CA GLU A 230 9.79 21.37 -5.31
C GLU A 230 10.44 21.19 -6.69
N ASP A 231 11.15 22.20 -7.19
CA ASP A 231 11.96 22.11 -8.41
C ASP A 231 13.23 21.26 -8.21
N VAL A 232 13.91 21.39 -7.07
CA VAL A 232 15.04 20.54 -6.67
C VAL A 232 14.56 19.09 -6.52
N LYS A 233 13.45 18.84 -5.82
CA LYS A 233 12.83 17.51 -5.70
C LYS A 233 12.49 16.91 -7.05
N LYS A 234 11.78 17.65 -7.91
CA LYS A 234 11.40 17.19 -9.25
C LYS A 234 12.62 16.87 -10.11
N LYS A 235 13.67 17.70 -10.07
CA LYS A 235 14.93 17.44 -10.77
C LYS A 235 15.62 16.18 -10.23
N TYR A 236 15.61 15.99 -8.92
CA TYR A 236 16.16 14.80 -8.26
C TYR A 236 15.39 13.52 -8.62
N HIS A 237 14.06 13.53 -8.55
CA HIS A 237 13.23 12.40 -8.95
C HIS A 237 13.47 12.00 -10.41
N ASN A 238 13.40 12.96 -11.34
CA ASN A 238 13.67 12.71 -12.75
C ASN A 238 15.08 12.13 -12.96
N SER A 239 16.10 12.73 -12.35
CA SER A 239 17.49 12.27 -12.48
C SER A 239 17.71 10.85 -11.92
N LEU A 240 17.05 10.49 -10.81
CA LEU A 240 17.12 9.15 -10.23
C LEU A 240 16.54 8.08 -11.16
N PHE A 241 15.37 8.33 -11.74
CA PHE A 241 14.73 7.38 -12.65
C PHE A 241 15.35 7.39 -14.05
N ASP A 242 15.75 8.54 -14.59
CA ASP A 242 16.52 8.61 -15.85
C ASP A 242 17.88 7.89 -15.72
N TRP A 243 18.56 8.01 -14.58
CA TRP A 243 19.77 7.23 -14.31
C TRP A 243 19.49 5.72 -14.32
N ALA A 244 18.42 5.28 -13.64
CA ALA A 244 18.05 3.87 -13.58
C ALA A 244 17.68 3.33 -14.98
N LYS A 245 16.94 4.11 -15.78
CA LYS A 245 16.58 3.82 -17.17
C LYS A 245 17.79 3.60 -18.08
N ASN A 246 18.81 4.42 -17.91
CA ASN A 246 20.05 4.39 -18.69
C ASN A 246 21.15 3.49 -18.07
N THR A 247 20.81 2.74 -17.02
CA THR A 247 21.72 1.75 -16.40
C THR A 247 21.37 0.35 -16.91
N PRO A 248 22.35 -0.45 -17.40
CA PRO A 248 22.09 -1.81 -17.86
C PRO A 248 21.37 -2.65 -16.80
N PRO A 249 20.39 -3.51 -17.17
CA PRO A 249 19.58 -4.26 -16.21
C PRO A 249 20.39 -5.08 -15.19
N GLU A 250 21.52 -5.65 -15.63
CA GLU A 250 22.46 -6.45 -14.83
C GLU A 250 23.26 -5.60 -13.84
N VAL A 251 23.60 -4.37 -14.22
CA VAL A 251 24.34 -3.41 -13.39
C VAL A 251 23.41 -2.84 -12.30
N LEU A 252 22.18 -2.48 -12.66
CA LEU A 252 21.16 -2.04 -11.71
C LEU A 252 20.83 -3.15 -10.69
N GLU A 253 20.66 -4.40 -11.17
CA GLU A 253 20.47 -5.57 -10.32
C GLU A 253 21.66 -5.78 -9.37
N ARG A 254 22.91 -5.63 -9.86
CA ARG A 254 24.13 -5.74 -9.05
C ARG A 254 24.18 -4.69 -7.93
N TYR A 255 23.86 -3.43 -8.22
CA TYR A 255 23.83 -2.37 -7.19
C TYR A 255 22.76 -2.62 -6.14
N ILE A 256 21.53 -2.95 -6.55
CA ILE A 256 20.43 -3.22 -5.62
C ILE A 256 20.75 -4.45 -4.75
N ASN A 257 21.28 -5.52 -5.34
CA ASN A 257 21.71 -6.70 -4.59
C ASN A 257 22.87 -6.40 -3.63
N LYS A 258 23.86 -5.56 -4.01
CA LYS A 258 24.95 -5.12 -3.10
C LYS A 258 24.40 -4.38 -1.88
N ILE A 259 23.42 -3.48 -2.07
CA ILE A 259 22.75 -2.75 -0.97
C ILE A 259 21.97 -3.71 -0.09
N ILE A 260 21.21 -4.63 -0.71
CA ILE A 260 20.45 -5.64 0.02
C ILE A 260 21.39 -6.49 0.87
N ASP A 261 22.43 -7.07 0.29
CA ASP A 261 23.27 -8.06 0.99
C ASP A 261 24.27 -7.45 1.97
N LYS A 262 24.83 -6.26 1.70
CA LYS A 262 25.75 -5.59 2.64
C LYS A 262 25.04 -4.80 3.75
N LYS A 263 23.77 -4.37 3.59
CA LYS A 263 23.12 -3.40 4.51
C LYS A 263 21.67 -3.73 4.90
N TYR A 264 20.91 -4.45 4.08
CA TYR A 264 19.51 -4.81 4.40
C TYR A 264 19.37 -6.20 5.00
N THR A 265 20.03 -7.22 4.47
CA THR A 265 19.92 -8.60 4.93
C THR A 265 20.46 -8.72 6.37
N PRO A 266 19.68 -9.26 7.32
CA PRO A 266 20.14 -9.46 8.70
C PRO A 266 21.25 -10.51 8.75
N LEU A 267 22.15 -10.40 9.73
CA LEU A 267 23.13 -11.46 10.03
C LEU A 267 22.45 -12.79 10.44
N VAL A 268 21.24 -12.72 11.00
CA VAL A 268 20.43 -13.89 11.40
C VAL A 268 19.03 -13.77 10.79
N SER A 269 18.73 -14.62 9.81
CA SER A 269 17.48 -14.55 9.03
C SER A 269 16.21 -14.92 9.81
N THR A 270 16.32 -15.73 10.87
CA THR A 270 15.18 -16.27 11.62
C THR A 270 14.49 -15.28 12.56
N LEU A 271 15.10 -14.13 12.84
CA LEU A 271 14.59 -13.12 13.79
C LEU A 271 14.25 -11.77 13.13
N SER A 272 14.26 -11.69 11.79
CA SER A 272 14.15 -10.40 11.11
C SER A 272 12.81 -10.17 10.43
N PHE A 273 12.23 -9.01 10.72
CA PHE A 273 11.07 -8.47 10.01
C PHE A 273 11.39 -7.99 8.58
N ARG A 274 12.65 -8.10 8.13
CA ARG A 274 13.12 -7.65 6.80
C ARG A 274 12.75 -8.63 5.66
N GLN A 275 11.46 -8.81 5.46
CA GLN A 275 10.89 -9.81 4.54
C GLN A 275 11.10 -9.52 3.03
N ARG A 276 11.63 -8.34 2.66
CA ARG A 276 11.69 -7.88 1.26
C ARG A 276 12.93 -8.35 0.47
N THR A 277 13.91 -8.98 1.11
CA THR A 277 15.16 -9.46 0.45
C THR A 277 14.86 -10.36 -0.75
N GLU A 278 14.25 -11.53 -0.54
CA GLU A 278 14.01 -12.47 -1.65
C GLU A 278 12.94 -12.02 -2.66
N PRO A 279 11.80 -11.39 -2.26
CA PRO A 279 10.85 -10.84 -3.23
C PRO A 279 11.48 -9.84 -4.22
N VAL A 280 12.35 -8.94 -3.73
CA VAL A 280 13.03 -7.95 -4.60
C VAL A 280 14.07 -8.62 -5.49
N LYS A 281 14.88 -9.54 -4.95
CA LYS A 281 15.85 -10.31 -5.74
C LYS A 281 15.18 -11.12 -6.84
N GLU A 282 14.09 -11.81 -6.52
CA GLU A 282 13.33 -12.59 -7.50
C GLU A 282 12.65 -11.71 -8.54
N TYR A 283 12.11 -10.56 -8.15
CA TYR A 283 11.63 -9.55 -9.10
C TYR A 283 12.74 -9.09 -10.05
N LEU A 284 13.94 -8.78 -9.57
CA LEU A 284 15.06 -8.38 -10.43
C LEU A 284 15.41 -9.47 -11.46
N ARG A 285 15.52 -10.74 -11.02
CA ARG A 285 15.83 -11.88 -11.90
C ARG A 285 14.80 -12.07 -13.02
N ARG A 286 13.50 -11.89 -12.75
CA ARG A 286 12.41 -12.05 -13.75
C ARG A 286 12.20 -10.83 -14.64
N SER A 287 12.49 -9.62 -14.15
CA SER A 287 12.23 -8.34 -14.82
C SER A 287 13.34 -7.86 -15.76
N LYS A 288 14.25 -8.73 -16.21
CA LYS A 288 15.43 -8.32 -17.03
C LYS A 288 15.11 -7.59 -18.33
N ASN A 289 13.91 -7.82 -18.88
CA ASN A 289 13.42 -7.16 -20.10
C ASN A 289 12.63 -5.88 -19.82
N GLU A 290 12.41 -5.51 -18.55
CA GLU A 290 11.78 -4.23 -18.16
C GLU A 290 12.82 -3.12 -18.12
N SER A 291 12.39 -1.88 -18.38
CA SER A 291 13.27 -0.71 -18.27
C SER A 291 13.66 -0.43 -16.82
N GLY A 292 14.89 0.03 -16.60
CA GLY A 292 15.45 0.18 -15.25
C GLY A 292 14.72 1.20 -14.37
N ASP A 293 14.11 2.22 -14.96
CA ASP A 293 13.20 3.16 -14.30
C ASP A 293 11.96 2.44 -13.73
N ASN A 294 11.27 1.63 -14.53
CA ASN A 294 10.10 0.86 -14.10
C ASN A 294 10.47 -0.20 -13.05
N ARG A 295 11.63 -0.86 -13.20
CA ARG A 295 12.17 -1.81 -12.20
C ARG A 295 12.41 -1.14 -10.85
N LEU A 296 13.08 0.01 -10.84
CA LEU A 296 13.32 0.77 -9.62
C LEU A 296 11.99 1.28 -9.01
N ALA A 297 11.06 1.78 -9.83
CA ALA A 297 9.76 2.26 -9.38
C ALA A 297 8.91 1.15 -8.75
N TYR A 298 8.91 -0.06 -9.32
CA TYR A 298 8.28 -1.24 -8.73
C TYR A 298 8.90 -1.61 -7.37
N ILE A 299 10.22 -1.64 -7.29
CA ILE A 299 10.94 -2.00 -6.05
C ILE A 299 10.66 -0.96 -4.96
N LEU A 300 10.61 0.33 -5.28
CA LEU A 300 10.29 1.37 -4.31
C LEU A 300 8.81 1.33 -3.88
N SER A 301 7.89 1.07 -4.83
CA SER A 301 6.44 1.09 -4.59
C SER A 301 5.88 -0.18 -3.93
N SER A 302 6.56 -1.33 -4.04
CA SER A 302 6.16 -2.62 -3.45
C SER A 302 6.46 -2.74 -1.95
N GLY A 303 6.87 -1.65 -1.29
CA GLY A 303 7.00 -1.58 0.16
C GLY A 303 5.63 -1.42 0.85
N SER A 304 5.46 -2.07 2.00
CA SER A 304 4.30 -1.85 2.89
C SER A 304 4.26 -0.43 3.45
N GLN A 305 5.42 0.21 3.60
CA GLN A 305 5.62 1.60 4.01
C GLN A 305 6.41 2.33 2.93
N GLU A 306 6.11 3.62 2.75
CA GLU A 306 6.75 4.45 1.73
C GLU A 306 8.20 4.75 2.12
N ASP A 307 8.43 5.04 3.40
CA ASP A 307 9.72 5.22 4.08
C ASP A 307 10.27 3.90 4.67
N GLY A 308 9.82 2.74 4.20
CA GLY A 308 10.30 1.45 4.71
C GLY A 308 11.81 1.28 4.57
N ALA A 309 12.47 0.60 5.53
CA ALA A 309 13.93 0.57 5.67
C ALA A 309 14.72 0.18 4.41
N LEU A 310 14.20 -0.71 3.55
CA LEU A 310 14.84 -1.02 2.26
C LEU A 310 14.80 0.19 1.31
N ASN A 311 13.68 0.90 1.22
CA ASN A 311 13.55 2.07 0.37
C ASN A 311 14.53 3.17 0.81
N GLN A 312 14.68 3.40 2.12
CA GLN A 312 15.66 4.37 2.65
C GLN A 312 17.10 4.00 2.27
N LEU A 313 17.48 2.72 2.39
CA LEU A 313 18.81 2.25 1.97
C LEU A 313 19.04 2.42 0.47
N LEU A 314 18.05 2.07 -0.37
CA LEU A 314 18.13 2.23 -1.82
C LEU A 314 18.26 3.70 -2.21
N VAL A 315 17.42 4.58 -1.67
CA VAL A 315 17.47 6.02 -1.92
C VAL A 315 18.81 6.61 -1.46
N LYS A 316 19.30 6.22 -0.28
CA LYS A 316 20.58 6.68 0.29
C LYS A 316 21.80 6.26 -0.55
N ASP A 317 21.85 5.00 -0.98
CA ASP A 317 23.05 4.43 -1.60
C ASP A 317 23.07 4.54 -3.13
N LEU A 318 21.91 4.59 -3.80
CA LEU A 318 21.84 4.81 -5.25
C LEU A 318 22.05 6.28 -5.62
N THR A 319 21.74 7.23 -4.73
CA THR A 319 21.89 8.67 -5.02
C THR A 319 23.34 9.07 -5.35
N PRO A 320 24.38 8.69 -4.58
CA PRO A 320 25.77 8.96 -4.95
C PRO A 320 26.17 8.37 -6.31
N LEU A 321 25.64 7.19 -6.69
CA LEU A 321 25.91 6.57 -7.99
C LEU A 321 25.23 7.33 -9.14
N MET A 322 24.02 7.83 -8.91
CA MET A 322 23.31 8.68 -9.86
C MET A 322 24.00 10.03 -10.07
N LEU A 323 24.42 10.70 -8.99
CA LEU A 323 25.04 12.03 -9.05
C LEU A 323 26.35 12.06 -9.84
N ARG A 324 27.06 10.92 -9.99
CA ARG A 324 28.22 10.77 -10.88
C ARG A 324 27.89 11.01 -12.36
N LYS A 325 26.64 10.78 -12.78
CA LYS A 325 26.14 10.99 -14.16
C LYS A 325 25.20 12.19 -14.27
N HIS A 326 24.39 12.46 -13.25
CA HIS A 326 23.37 13.51 -13.23
C HIS A 326 23.62 14.44 -12.04
N PHE A 327 24.58 15.36 -12.18
CA PHE A 327 24.96 16.25 -11.08
C PHE A 327 23.84 17.22 -10.67
N ILE A 328 23.48 17.20 -9.39
CA ILE A 328 22.55 18.16 -8.78
C ILE A 328 23.29 18.83 -7.61
N PRO A 329 23.69 20.11 -7.73
CA PRO A 329 24.51 20.79 -6.73
C PRO A 329 23.93 20.70 -5.32
N ASP A 330 22.63 20.95 -5.17
CA ASP A 330 21.95 21.01 -3.88
C ASP A 330 21.90 19.66 -3.17
N ILE A 331 21.65 18.57 -3.91
CA ILE A 331 21.66 17.20 -3.36
C ILE A 331 23.10 16.80 -2.99
N ASN A 332 24.09 17.15 -3.83
CA ASN A 332 25.49 16.86 -3.54
C ASN A 332 25.99 17.60 -2.29
N LEU A 333 25.66 18.89 -2.15
CA LEU A 333 25.94 19.67 -0.94
C LEU A 333 25.24 19.08 0.29
N ALA A 334 23.98 18.65 0.15
CA ALA A 334 23.23 18.02 1.23
C ALA A 334 23.81 16.66 1.68
N ILE A 335 24.49 15.93 0.78
CA ILE A 335 25.23 14.71 1.14
C ILE A 335 26.51 15.09 1.92
N GLN A 336 27.24 16.11 1.46
CA GLN A 336 28.48 16.58 2.09
C GLN A 336 28.24 17.15 3.50
N ASP A 337 27.19 17.94 3.71
CA ASP A 337 26.83 18.50 5.02
C ASP A 337 25.99 17.56 5.91
N LYS A 338 25.74 16.34 5.43
CA LYS A 338 24.94 15.26 6.05
C LYS A 338 23.44 15.55 6.21
N SER A 339 22.93 16.70 5.74
CA SER A 339 21.49 17.00 5.81
C SER A 339 20.64 16.03 4.98
N PHE A 340 21.15 15.48 3.88
CA PHE A 340 20.47 14.43 3.10
C PHE A 340 20.22 13.17 3.95
N ALA A 341 21.18 12.77 4.78
CA ALA A 341 21.04 11.63 5.68
C ALA A 341 20.07 11.91 6.84
N GLN A 342 20.03 13.16 7.33
CA GLN A 342 19.08 13.59 8.37
C GLN A 342 17.64 13.64 7.86
N ASN A 343 17.42 13.96 6.58
CA ASN A 343 16.10 14.06 5.95
C ASN A 343 15.72 12.81 5.11
N ILE A 344 16.43 11.69 5.27
CA ILE A 344 16.30 10.52 4.39
C ILE A 344 14.88 9.93 4.37
N VAL A 345 14.15 10.00 5.49
CA VAL A 345 12.77 9.52 5.61
C VAL A 345 11.84 10.26 4.65
N ASP A 346 11.86 11.60 4.69
CA ASP A 346 10.98 12.43 3.86
C ASP A 346 11.38 12.38 2.38
N ILE A 347 12.68 12.39 2.07
CA ILE A 347 13.18 12.19 0.69
C ILE A 347 12.71 10.84 0.14
N THR A 348 12.78 9.78 0.95
CA THR A 348 12.35 8.44 0.54
C THR A 348 10.84 8.40 0.27
N ARG A 349 10.04 9.02 1.13
CA ARG A 349 8.58 9.14 0.96
C ARG A 349 8.25 9.88 -0.33
N ASP A 350 8.88 11.01 -0.61
CA ASP A 350 8.67 11.80 -1.83
C ASP A 350 9.04 11.02 -3.11
N VAL A 351 10.18 10.30 -3.10
CA VAL A 351 10.60 9.44 -4.22
C VAL A 351 9.60 8.29 -4.46
N VAL A 352 9.09 7.66 -3.40
CA VAL A 352 8.14 6.54 -3.51
C VAL A 352 6.76 7.03 -3.94
N LEU A 353 6.32 8.19 -3.46
CA LEU A 353 5.11 8.84 -3.96
C LEU A 353 5.23 9.20 -5.43
N PHE A 354 6.39 9.66 -5.90
CA PHE A 354 6.65 9.89 -7.32
C PHE A 354 6.59 8.58 -8.12
N ALA A 355 7.25 7.51 -7.65
CA ALA A 355 7.20 6.17 -8.27
C ALA A 355 5.76 5.63 -8.41
N LYS A 356 4.90 5.84 -7.41
CA LYS A 356 3.49 5.44 -7.44
C LYS A 356 2.63 6.33 -8.35
N LYS A 357 2.86 7.64 -8.37
CA LYS A 357 1.93 8.62 -8.96
C LYS A 357 2.28 9.07 -10.37
N ASP A 358 3.54 9.07 -10.77
CA ASP A 358 3.93 9.55 -12.10
C ASP A 358 3.42 8.61 -13.20
N LYS A 359 2.97 9.19 -14.31
CA LYS A 359 2.33 8.48 -15.41
C LYS A 359 3.32 7.68 -16.27
N GLN A 360 4.62 7.93 -16.15
CA GLN A 360 5.64 7.15 -16.86
C GLN A 360 5.77 5.72 -16.34
N PHE A 361 5.38 5.46 -15.08
CA PHE A 361 5.53 4.15 -14.45
C PHE A 361 4.29 3.29 -14.65
N THR A 362 4.49 2.10 -15.23
CA THR A 362 3.41 1.15 -15.53
C THR A 362 3.74 -0.19 -14.88
N HIS A 363 3.41 -0.31 -13.59
CA HIS A 363 3.63 -1.53 -12.82
C HIS A 363 2.49 -1.75 -11.79
N PRO A 364 2.30 -2.96 -11.23
CA PRO A 364 1.15 -3.30 -10.36
C PRO A 364 0.98 -2.49 -9.06
N PHE A 365 1.86 -1.52 -8.78
CA PHE A 365 1.78 -0.64 -7.60
C PHE A 365 1.74 0.85 -7.98
N SER A 366 1.80 1.20 -9.28
CA SER A 366 1.59 2.59 -9.75
C SER A 366 0.11 2.84 -9.99
N ASN A 367 -0.34 4.09 -9.82
CA ASN A 367 -1.73 4.49 -10.05
C ASN A 367 -2.21 4.09 -11.46
N VAL A 368 -1.33 4.22 -12.46
CA VAL A 368 -1.61 3.79 -13.85
C VAL A 368 -1.80 2.27 -13.92
N GLY A 369 -0.87 1.48 -13.36
CA GLY A 369 -0.96 0.02 -13.39
C GLY A 369 -2.16 -0.54 -12.61
N ILE A 370 -2.48 0.06 -11.46
CA ILE A 370 -3.67 -0.26 -10.65
C ILE A 370 -4.95 -0.02 -11.47
N SER A 371 -5.06 1.15 -12.10
CA SER A 371 -6.21 1.49 -12.96
C SER A 371 -6.36 0.53 -14.13
N LEU A 372 -5.24 0.20 -14.80
CA LEU A 372 -5.24 -0.74 -15.91
C LEU A 372 -5.69 -2.14 -15.48
N VAL A 373 -5.23 -2.67 -14.34
CA VAL A 373 -5.66 -3.99 -13.85
C VAL A 373 -7.16 -4.01 -13.50
N TYR A 374 -7.71 -2.99 -12.84
CA TYR A 374 -9.15 -2.94 -12.60
C TYR A 374 -9.96 -2.80 -13.89
N ARG A 375 -9.51 -1.97 -14.83
CA ARG A 375 -10.14 -1.82 -16.14
C ARG A 375 -10.11 -3.14 -16.92
N ALA A 376 -8.99 -3.88 -16.88
CA ALA A 376 -8.88 -5.22 -17.45
C ALA A 376 -9.93 -6.18 -16.87
N ILE A 377 -10.13 -6.16 -15.54
CA ILE A 377 -11.13 -6.96 -14.85
C ILE A 377 -12.56 -6.60 -15.29
N TYR A 378 -12.92 -5.31 -15.27
CA TYR A 378 -14.29 -4.88 -15.62
C TYR A 378 -14.60 -5.03 -17.11
N ASP A 379 -13.66 -4.69 -18.00
CA ASP A 379 -13.81 -4.87 -19.46
C ASP A 379 -13.94 -6.36 -19.83
N TRP A 380 -13.16 -7.23 -19.18
CA TRP A 380 -13.25 -8.67 -19.38
C TRP A 380 -14.61 -9.20 -18.91
N VAL A 381 -15.07 -8.80 -17.72
CA VAL A 381 -16.36 -9.21 -17.19
C VAL A 381 -17.55 -8.71 -18.04
N ASP A 382 -17.47 -7.50 -18.61
CA ASP A 382 -18.46 -7.03 -19.59
C ASP A 382 -18.43 -7.79 -20.92
N SER A 383 -17.30 -8.42 -21.29
CA SER A 383 -17.21 -9.26 -22.49
C SER A 383 -17.84 -10.65 -22.33
N LEU A 384 -18.13 -11.08 -21.10
CA LEU A 384 -18.76 -12.37 -20.82
C LEU A 384 -20.27 -12.35 -21.14
N THR A 385 -20.81 -13.49 -21.57
CA THR A 385 -22.27 -13.68 -21.54
C THR A 385 -22.76 -13.64 -20.09
N GLU A 386 -23.98 -13.14 -19.85
CA GLU A 386 -24.63 -13.13 -18.54
C GLU A 386 -24.56 -14.51 -17.86
N LYS A 387 -24.86 -15.58 -18.61
CA LYS A 387 -24.78 -16.97 -18.14
C LYS A 387 -23.37 -17.38 -17.70
N SER A 388 -22.34 -16.98 -18.44
CA SER A 388 -20.94 -17.24 -18.08
C SER A 388 -20.55 -16.51 -16.81
N PHE A 389 -20.91 -15.22 -16.69
CA PHE A 389 -20.61 -14.41 -15.51
C PHE A 389 -21.36 -14.89 -14.26
N GLN A 390 -22.67 -15.16 -14.36
CA GLN A 390 -23.46 -15.75 -13.27
C GLN A 390 -22.90 -17.11 -12.82
N SER A 391 -22.45 -17.96 -13.76
CA SER A 391 -21.79 -19.24 -13.43
C SER A 391 -20.48 -19.02 -12.66
N LEU A 392 -19.68 -18.05 -13.10
CA LEU A 392 -18.43 -17.67 -12.43
C LEU A 392 -18.70 -17.22 -10.98
N VAL A 393 -19.67 -16.33 -10.76
CA VAL A 393 -20.06 -15.81 -9.44
C VAL A 393 -20.69 -16.89 -8.57
N LYS A 394 -21.62 -17.70 -9.07
CA LYS A 394 -22.24 -18.82 -8.32
C LYS A 394 -21.21 -19.84 -7.85
N SER A 395 -20.15 -20.08 -8.63
CA SER A 395 -19.04 -20.95 -8.23
C SER A 395 -18.08 -20.29 -7.22
N ALA A 396 -17.86 -18.96 -7.29
CA ALA A 396 -17.12 -18.24 -6.24
C ALA A 396 -17.89 -18.23 -4.92
N LEU A 397 -19.20 -18.01 -4.96
CA LEU A 397 -20.12 -18.15 -3.83
C LEU A 397 -20.02 -19.54 -3.19
N LYS A 398 -20.12 -20.62 -3.98
CA LYS A 398 -19.99 -22.00 -3.48
C LYS A 398 -18.63 -22.24 -2.80
N GLN A 399 -17.55 -21.66 -3.31
CA GLN A 399 -16.21 -21.78 -2.69
C GLN A 399 -16.14 -21.02 -1.36
N TYR A 400 -16.71 -19.82 -1.30
CA TYR A 400 -16.81 -19.01 -0.09
C TYR A 400 -17.69 -19.69 0.98
N GLU A 401 -18.90 -20.13 0.61
CA GLU A 401 -19.84 -20.88 1.48
C GLU A 401 -19.23 -22.20 2.00
N GLY A 402 -18.34 -22.83 1.23
CA GLY A 402 -17.61 -24.03 1.66
C GLY A 402 -16.41 -23.76 2.59
N LYS A 403 -15.87 -22.54 2.60
CA LYS A 403 -14.80 -22.11 3.52
C LYS A 403 -15.33 -21.62 4.86
N THR A 404 -16.55 -21.08 4.90
CA THR A 404 -17.23 -20.70 6.15
C THR A 404 -17.80 -21.95 6.82
N TRP A 405 -17.03 -22.50 7.76
CA TRP A 405 -17.33 -23.75 8.47
C TRP A 405 -18.57 -23.61 9.36
N GLY A 406 -19.74 -23.90 8.79
CA GLY A 406 -21.03 -23.84 9.47
C GLY A 406 -22.03 -22.86 8.84
N SER A 407 -22.72 -23.32 7.78
CA SER A 407 -23.88 -22.64 7.16
C SER A 407 -25.12 -22.53 8.07
N TYR A 408 -24.94 -22.61 9.40
CA TYR A 408 -26.00 -22.59 10.41
C TYR A 408 -26.22 -21.21 11.04
N TRP A 409 -25.23 -20.30 10.92
CA TRP A 409 -25.29 -18.95 11.52
C TRP A 409 -24.89 -17.82 10.57
N GLY A 410 -24.16 -18.11 9.48
CA GLY A 410 -23.82 -17.13 8.46
C GLY A 410 -24.97 -16.91 7.48
N SER A 411 -25.54 -15.70 7.44
CA SER A 411 -26.53 -15.31 6.43
C SER A 411 -25.89 -15.34 5.03
N SER A 412 -26.23 -16.34 4.21
CA SER A 412 -25.70 -16.40 2.84
C SER A 412 -26.19 -15.19 2.05
N ARG A 413 -25.26 -14.32 1.65
CA ARG A 413 -25.51 -13.15 0.79
C ARG A 413 -25.90 -13.52 -0.65
N ARG A 414 -26.08 -14.82 -0.94
CA ARG A 414 -26.54 -15.36 -2.23
C ARG A 414 -27.75 -14.63 -2.80
N ILE A 415 -28.77 -14.34 -1.99
CA ILE A 415 -29.99 -13.63 -2.45
C ILE A 415 -29.60 -12.23 -2.98
N VAL A 416 -28.96 -11.41 -2.15
CA VAL A 416 -28.50 -10.06 -2.49
C VAL A 416 -27.62 -10.04 -3.74
N ILE A 417 -26.74 -11.04 -3.89
CA ILE A 417 -25.84 -11.16 -5.05
C ILE A 417 -26.60 -11.63 -6.30
N GLU A 418 -27.55 -12.56 -6.15
CA GLU A 418 -28.42 -12.98 -7.24
C GLU A 418 -29.35 -11.85 -7.71
N ASP A 419 -29.70 -10.89 -6.84
CA ASP A 419 -30.44 -9.67 -7.21
C ASP A 419 -29.55 -8.68 -7.98
N TYR A 420 -28.31 -8.43 -7.53
CA TYR A 420 -27.34 -7.65 -8.31
C TYR A 420 -27.14 -8.21 -9.72
N LEU A 421 -27.14 -9.54 -9.86
CA LEU A 421 -26.97 -10.25 -11.14
C LEU A 421 -28.19 -10.19 -12.09
N LYS A 422 -29.38 -9.81 -11.60
CA LYS A 422 -30.61 -9.64 -12.42
C LYS A 422 -30.76 -8.22 -12.95
N GLU A 423 -30.43 -7.22 -12.13
CA GLU A 423 -30.76 -5.81 -12.37
C GLU A 423 -29.66 -5.02 -13.11
N ASN A 424 -28.47 -5.59 -13.23
CA ASN A 424 -27.26 -4.87 -13.64
C ASN A 424 -26.48 -5.60 -14.72
N CYS A 425 -25.75 -4.85 -15.56
CA CYS A 425 -24.74 -5.43 -16.43
C CYS A 425 -23.59 -6.03 -15.61
N ASN A 426 -22.83 -6.96 -16.22
CA ASN A 426 -21.85 -7.78 -15.50
C ASN A 426 -20.84 -6.96 -14.68
N SER A 427 -20.21 -5.90 -15.26
CA SER A 427 -19.25 -5.08 -14.52
C SER A 427 -19.87 -4.29 -13.37
N LYS A 428 -21.10 -3.81 -13.52
CA LYS A 428 -21.83 -3.12 -12.45
C LYS A 428 -22.23 -4.09 -11.33
N ALA A 429 -22.75 -5.27 -11.68
CA ALA A 429 -23.03 -6.33 -10.71
C ALA A 429 -21.75 -6.71 -9.94
N LEU A 430 -20.61 -6.86 -10.63
CA LEU A 430 -19.31 -7.11 -10.00
C LEU A 430 -18.91 -5.98 -9.04
N ALA A 431 -19.03 -4.72 -9.47
CA ALA A 431 -18.69 -3.57 -8.65
C ALA A 431 -19.57 -3.48 -7.39
N MET A 432 -20.88 -3.74 -7.51
CA MET A 432 -21.81 -3.78 -6.38
C MET A 432 -21.47 -4.92 -5.39
N ILE A 433 -21.09 -6.10 -5.89
CA ILE A 433 -20.59 -7.22 -5.05
C ILE A 433 -19.35 -6.76 -4.27
N PHE A 434 -18.39 -6.10 -4.93
CA PHE A 434 -17.16 -5.66 -4.30
C PHE A 434 -17.34 -4.49 -3.31
N MET A 435 -18.24 -3.54 -3.61
CA MET A 435 -18.49 -2.38 -2.74
C MET A 435 -19.23 -2.72 -1.46
N ASN A 436 -20.27 -3.57 -1.54
CA ASN A 436 -21.20 -3.79 -0.44
C ASN A 436 -20.78 -4.93 0.50
N ASN A 437 -19.67 -5.61 0.23
CA ASN A 437 -19.17 -6.74 1.00
C ASN A 437 -18.25 -6.31 2.17
N ILE A 438 -18.79 -5.47 3.05
CA ILE A 438 -18.07 -4.80 4.16
C ILE A 438 -17.49 -5.80 5.19
N GLU A 439 -18.18 -6.92 5.43
CA GLU A 439 -17.91 -7.80 6.58
C GLU A 439 -17.04 -9.01 6.24
N MET A 440 -16.97 -9.41 4.97
CA MET A 440 -16.40 -10.72 4.58
C MET A 440 -15.54 -10.62 3.33
N SER A 441 -14.30 -10.14 3.52
CA SER A 441 -13.23 -10.08 2.52
C SER A 441 -13.08 -11.37 1.70
N THR A 442 -13.37 -12.53 2.30
CA THR A 442 -13.23 -13.87 1.71
C THR A 442 -14.04 -14.11 0.44
N LEU A 443 -15.24 -13.52 0.26
CA LEU A 443 -15.98 -13.64 -1.00
C LEU A 443 -15.36 -12.78 -2.10
N SER A 444 -15.06 -11.50 -1.80
CA SER A 444 -14.39 -10.60 -2.73
C SER A 444 -13.03 -11.16 -3.15
N GLU A 445 -12.28 -11.74 -2.22
CA GLU A 445 -11.04 -12.47 -2.47
C GLU A 445 -11.24 -13.67 -3.41
N CYS A 446 -12.19 -14.56 -3.14
CA CYS A 446 -12.44 -15.73 -4.00
C CYS A 446 -12.84 -15.30 -5.41
N LEU A 447 -13.69 -14.28 -5.53
CA LEU A 447 -14.15 -13.76 -6.82
C LEU A 447 -13.04 -13.05 -7.60
N PHE A 448 -12.30 -12.14 -6.96
CA PHE A 448 -11.16 -11.43 -7.56
C PHE A 448 -10.07 -12.41 -8.02
N THR A 449 -9.66 -13.33 -7.15
CA THR A 449 -8.65 -14.36 -7.46
C THR A 449 -9.08 -15.18 -8.67
N LYS A 450 -10.32 -15.65 -8.69
CA LYS A 450 -10.85 -16.48 -9.77
C LYS A 450 -10.96 -15.72 -11.10
N ILE A 451 -11.33 -14.44 -11.08
CA ILE A 451 -11.35 -13.59 -12.29
C ILE A 451 -9.92 -13.42 -12.84
N VAL A 452 -8.97 -13.02 -12.00
CA VAL A 452 -7.56 -12.84 -12.41
C VAL A 452 -6.97 -14.15 -12.96
N GLU A 453 -7.22 -15.29 -12.30
CA GLU A 453 -6.80 -16.59 -12.81
C GLU A 453 -7.40 -16.96 -14.17
N THR A 454 -8.69 -16.70 -14.39
CA THR A 454 -9.33 -17.01 -15.68
C THR A 454 -8.79 -16.11 -16.79
N ILE A 455 -8.64 -14.80 -16.55
CA ILE A 455 -8.01 -13.87 -17.51
C ILE A 455 -6.59 -14.36 -17.87
N LYS A 456 -5.78 -14.75 -16.87
CA LYS A 456 -4.44 -15.31 -17.12
C LYS A 456 -4.48 -16.60 -17.93
N LYS A 457 -5.44 -17.50 -17.70
CA LYS A 457 -5.63 -18.74 -18.47
C LYS A 457 -6.00 -18.46 -19.93
N GLU A 458 -6.90 -17.49 -20.19
CA GLU A 458 -7.30 -17.07 -21.55
C GLU A 458 -6.17 -16.35 -22.31
N ILE A 459 -5.34 -15.56 -21.62
CA ILE A 459 -4.11 -14.99 -22.19
C ILE A 459 -3.15 -16.12 -22.58
N ILE A 460 -2.98 -17.14 -21.74
CA ILE A 460 -2.07 -18.27 -22.03
C ILE A 460 -2.60 -19.13 -23.18
N SER A 461 -3.89 -19.49 -23.19
CA SER A 461 -4.52 -20.30 -24.25
C SER A 461 -4.35 -19.67 -25.64
N GLY A 462 -4.35 -18.33 -25.70
CA GLY A 462 -4.18 -17.59 -26.95
C GLY A 462 -5.43 -17.47 -27.79
N GLU A 463 -6.58 -17.91 -27.27
CA GLU A 463 -7.91 -17.80 -27.90
C GLU A 463 -8.29 -16.33 -28.19
N TYR A 464 -7.72 -15.39 -27.44
CA TYR A 464 -7.93 -13.95 -27.59
C TYR A 464 -6.62 -13.20 -27.89
N PRO A 465 -6.11 -13.19 -29.15
CA PRO A 465 -4.86 -12.53 -29.51
C PRO A 465 -4.78 -11.04 -29.13
N LYS A 466 -5.93 -10.34 -29.11
CA LYS A 466 -6.02 -8.94 -28.69
C LYS A 466 -5.61 -8.73 -27.23
N MET A 467 -5.88 -9.69 -26.33
CA MET A 467 -5.45 -9.61 -24.93
C MET A 467 -3.93 -9.68 -24.77
N LYS A 468 -3.21 -10.38 -25.66
CA LYS A 468 -1.73 -10.40 -25.65
C LYS A 468 -1.11 -9.06 -26.07
N GLN A 469 -1.86 -8.21 -26.77
CA GLN A 469 -1.38 -6.94 -27.30
C GLN A 469 -1.68 -5.76 -26.36
N ASP A 470 -2.89 -5.72 -25.80
CA ASP A 470 -3.37 -4.66 -24.90
C ASP A 470 -2.61 -4.67 -23.56
N LEU A 471 -2.08 -3.48 -23.20
CA LEU A 471 -1.25 -3.23 -22.03
C LEU A 471 -1.93 -3.62 -20.71
N LYS A 472 -3.26 -3.47 -20.60
CA LYS A 472 -3.99 -3.77 -19.37
C LYS A 472 -3.99 -5.27 -19.05
N TYR A 473 -4.06 -6.10 -20.08
CA TYR A 473 -4.01 -7.56 -19.96
C TYR A 473 -2.58 -8.09 -19.80
N LYS A 474 -1.57 -7.42 -20.36
CA LYS A 474 -0.15 -7.70 -20.03
C LYS A 474 0.12 -7.55 -18.53
N LEU A 475 -0.33 -6.45 -17.92
CA LEU A 475 -0.21 -6.28 -16.46
C LEU A 475 -0.93 -7.38 -15.66
N VAL A 476 -2.08 -7.88 -16.14
CA VAL A 476 -2.76 -9.04 -15.50
C VAL A 476 -1.97 -10.34 -15.71
N ALA A 477 -1.30 -10.53 -16.85
CA ALA A 477 -0.39 -11.65 -17.07
C ALA A 477 0.79 -11.64 -16.10
N ASP A 478 1.36 -10.47 -15.81
CA ASP A 478 2.49 -10.29 -14.89
C ASP A 478 2.07 -10.19 -13.40
N PHE A 479 0.76 -10.06 -13.14
CA PHE A 479 0.16 -9.97 -11.80
C PHE A 479 0.44 -11.22 -10.95
N ASN A 480 1.06 -11.03 -9.80
CA ASN A 480 1.40 -12.08 -8.85
C ASN A 480 0.35 -12.12 -7.73
N LEU A 481 -0.57 -13.09 -7.78
CA LEU A 481 -1.64 -13.25 -6.79
C LEU A 481 -1.14 -13.46 -5.35
N LYS A 482 0.11 -13.88 -5.13
CA LYS A 482 0.69 -13.98 -3.78
C LYS A 482 1.18 -12.64 -3.22
N GLU A 483 1.49 -11.69 -4.10
CA GLU A 483 2.20 -10.44 -3.77
C GLU A 483 1.28 -9.21 -3.90
N HIS A 484 0.42 -9.19 -4.92
CA HIS A 484 -0.41 -8.02 -5.28
C HIS A 484 -1.84 -8.11 -4.74
N LYS A 485 -2.38 -9.32 -4.57
CA LYS A 485 -3.81 -9.54 -4.27
C LYS A 485 -4.31 -8.75 -3.07
N ASP A 486 -3.62 -8.78 -1.93
CA ASP A 486 -4.09 -8.13 -0.70
C ASP A 486 -4.11 -6.59 -0.83
N PHE A 487 -3.11 -6.02 -1.52
CA PHE A 487 -3.06 -4.59 -1.84
C PHE A 487 -4.23 -4.16 -2.75
N TYR A 488 -4.57 -4.97 -3.76
CA TYR A 488 -5.74 -4.68 -4.61
C TYR A 488 -7.05 -4.86 -3.84
N LEU A 489 -7.21 -5.92 -3.04
CA LEU A 489 -8.42 -6.11 -2.24
C LEU A 489 -8.67 -4.97 -1.24
N ALA A 490 -7.61 -4.44 -0.61
CA ALA A 490 -7.71 -3.29 0.29
C ALA A 490 -8.21 -2.01 -0.40
N ASN A 491 -7.84 -1.80 -1.67
CA ASN A 491 -8.23 -0.61 -2.44
C ASN A 491 -9.51 -0.79 -3.28
N LEU A 492 -9.98 -2.03 -3.44
CA LEU A 492 -11.00 -2.43 -4.43
C LEU A 492 -12.29 -1.61 -4.37
N ARG A 493 -12.81 -1.35 -3.18
CA ARG A 493 -14.07 -0.61 -2.95
C ARG A 493 -13.96 0.88 -3.31
N MET A 494 -12.81 1.49 -3.02
CA MET A 494 -12.60 2.94 -3.15
C MET A 494 -11.97 3.33 -4.50
N HIS A 495 -11.54 2.35 -5.31
CA HIS A 495 -10.90 2.64 -6.58
C HIS A 495 -11.89 3.21 -7.60
N HIS A 496 -11.47 4.27 -8.32
CA HIS A 496 -12.34 5.00 -9.24
C HIS A 496 -12.90 4.15 -10.38
N GLU A 497 -12.17 3.14 -10.88
CA GLU A 497 -12.70 2.18 -11.87
C GLU A 497 -13.86 1.34 -11.31
N THR A 498 -13.82 0.95 -10.03
CA THR A 498 -14.93 0.28 -9.35
C THR A 498 -16.13 1.22 -9.20
N ILE A 499 -15.87 2.48 -8.84
CA ILE A 499 -16.91 3.52 -8.74
C ILE A 499 -17.55 3.80 -10.10
N ALA A 500 -16.76 3.93 -11.17
CA ALA A 500 -17.23 4.10 -12.53
C ALA A 500 -18.04 2.89 -13.02
N ALA A 501 -17.61 1.67 -12.72
CA ALA A 501 -18.35 0.45 -13.04
C ALA A 501 -19.69 0.36 -12.30
N ALA A 502 -19.74 0.72 -11.00
CA ALA A 502 -20.98 0.79 -10.23
C ALA A 502 -21.95 1.87 -10.76
N ALA A 503 -21.41 3.00 -11.23
CA ALA A 503 -22.17 4.12 -11.79
C ALA A 503 -22.63 3.92 -13.25
N LYS A 504 -22.27 2.82 -13.92
CA LYS A 504 -22.77 2.53 -15.27
C LYS A 504 -24.31 2.49 -15.25
N ASN A 505 -24.94 3.22 -16.16
CA ASN A 505 -26.36 3.02 -16.42
C ASN A 505 -26.52 1.62 -17.04
N SER A 506 -27.37 0.80 -16.44
CA SER A 506 -27.86 -0.40 -17.12
C SER A 506 -28.55 0.10 -18.40
N PRO A 507 -28.20 -0.40 -19.60
CA PRO A 507 -28.93 -0.03 -20.80
C PRO A 507 -30.40 -0.41 -20.56
N SER A 508 -31.26 0.60 -20.51
CA SER A 508 -32.70 0.39 -20.34
C SER A 508 -33.13 -0.61 -21.40
N VAL A 509 -33.66 -1.76 -20.97
CA VAL A 509 -34.20 -2.74 -21.90
C VAL A 509 -35.31 -2.03 -22.64
N THR A 510 -35.03 -1.58 -23.86
CA THR A 510 -36.03 -1.05 -24.76
C THR A 510 -36.96 -2.22 -25.02
N LEU A 511 -38.10 -2.23 -24.33
CA LEU A 511 -39.17 -3.17 -24.56
C LEU A 511 -39.60 -2.97 -26.00
N ASN A 512 -39.05 -3.80 -26.89
CA ASN A 512 -39.53 -3.93 -28.25
C ASN A 512 -40.96 -4.42 -28.16
N ASN A 513 -41.89 -3.48 -28.21
CA ASN A 513 -43.31 -3.78 -28.26
C ASN A 513 -43.56 -4.73 -29.43
N VAL A 514 -44.24 -5.82 -29.11
CA VAL A 514 -44.69 -6.84 -30.07
C VAL A 514 -45.53 -6.15 -31.15
N GLY A 515 -45.21 -6.46 -32.40
CA GLY A 515 -46.04 -6.22 -33.58
C GLY A 515 -46.29 -7.54 -34.29
#